data_AF-A0A2E6IQH9-F1
#
_entry.id   AF-A0A2E6IQH9-F1
#
_cell.length_a   1.000
_cell.length_b   1.000
_cell.length_c   1.000
_cell.angle_alpha   90.00
_cell.angle_beta   90.00
_cell.angle_gamma   90.00
#
_symmetry.space_group_name_H-M   'P 1'
#
loop_
_entity.id
_entity.type
_entity.pdbx_description
1 polymer ?
#
loop_
_entity_poly.entity_id
_entity_poly.type
_entity_poly.pdbx_seq_one_letter_code
_entity_poly.pdbx_strand_id
1 'polypeptide(L)' 'MSTHITDHHVSAFSALTSGEYTNFALFSCHVNGQPAAAIVAVTPEGDEFQITPLFVSVTDDMILSDHDGILAGGAS' A
#
# COMPACT_ATOMS: atom_id res chain seq x y z
N MET A 1 -13.48 -20.46 -0.66
CA MET A 1 -12.13 -19.91 -0.77
C MET A 1 -12.22 -18.44 -0.39
N SER A 2 -11.56 -18.03 0.71
CA SER A 2 -11.61 -16.64 1.18
C SER A 2 -10.31 -15.96 0.79
N THR A 3 -10.40 -14.79 0.17
CA THR A 3 -9.25 -13.94 -0.15
C THR A 3 -9.06 -12.88 0.93
N HIS A 4 -7.85 -12.34 1.07
CA HIS A 4 -7.58 -11.15 1.88
C HIS A 4 -7.83 -9.84 1.11
N ILE A 5 -8.27 -9.92 -0.14
CA ILE A 5 -8.65 -8.77 -0.96
C ILE A 5 -9.99 -8.23 -0.48
N THR A 6 -10.03 -6.95 -0.12
CA THR A 6 -11.25 -6.22 0.25
C THR A 6 -11.66 -5.30 -0.90
N ASP A 7 -12.90 -4.80 -0.87
CA ASP A 7 -13.37 -3.80 -1.84
C ASP A 7 -12.47 -2.55 -1.86
N HIS A 8 -11.91 -2.18 -0.70
CA HIS A 8 -10.96 -1.09 -0.59
C HIS A 8 -9.65 -1.39 -1.36
N HIS A 9 -9.14 -2.62 -1.28
CA HIS A 9 -7.95 -3.03 -2.06
C HIS A 9 -8.23 -2.95 -3.57
N VAL A 10 -9.40 -3.41 -4.02
CA VAL A 10 -9.81 -3.34 -5.44
C VAL A 10 -9.93 -1.89 -5.91
N SER A 11 -10.56 -1.03 -5.10
CA SER A 11 -10.70 0.40 -5.38
C SER A 11 -9.34 1.09 -5.48
N ALA A 12 -8.45 0.87 -4.52
CA ALA A 12 -7.10 1.44 -4.51
C ALA A 12 -6.27 0.99 -5.72
N PHE A 13 -6.31 -0.30 -6.05
CA PHE A 13 -5.62 -0.84 -7.23
C PHE A 13 -6.16 -0.23 -8.53
N SER A 14 -7.48 -0.10 -8.65
CA SER A 14 -8.13 0.51 -9.81
C SER A 14 -7.72 1.98 -9.94
N ALA A 15 -7.70 2.73 -8.84
CA ALA A 15 -7.31 4.13 -8.84
C ALA A 15 -5.85 4.34 -9.27
N LEU A 16 -4.93 3.46 -8.86
CA LEU A 16 -3.53 3.51 -9.28
C LEU A 16 -3.31 3.17 -10.75
N THR A 17 -4.13 2.29 -11.30
CA THR A 17 -3.94 1.75 -12.66
C THR A 17 -4.76 2.48 -13.72
N SER A 18 -5.86 3.15 -13.36
CA SER A 18 -6.71 3.85 -14.32
C SER A 18 -6.08 5.14 -14.87
N GLY A 19 -5.15 5.74 -14.12
CA GLY A 19 -4.57 7.05 -14.46
C GLY A 19 -5.54 8.22 -14.30
N GLU A 20 -6.74 7.99 -13.78
CA GLU A 20 -7.76 9.03 -13.56
C GLU A 20 -7.43 9.92 -12.36
N TYR A 21 -6.58 9.42 -11.46
CA TYR A 21 -6.19 10.09 -10.23
C TYR A 21 -4.74 10.56 -10.32
N THR A 22 -4.50 11.82 -9.94
CA THR A 22 -3.18 12.46 -10.00
C THR A 22 -2.65 12.88 -8.63
N ASN A 23 -3.41 12.60 -7.57
CA ASN A 23 -3.12 13.01 -6.20
C ASN A 23 -2.33 11.95 -5.41
N PHE A 24 -1.56 11.12 -6.09
CA PHE A 24 -0.73 10.11 -5.46
C PHE A 24 0.69 10.63 -5.22
N ALA A 25 1.27 10.19 -4.11
CA ALA A 25 2.66 10.48 -3.77
C ALA A 25 3.38 9.25 -3.23
N LEU A 26 4.69 9.21 -3.44
CA LEU A 26 5.58 8.31 -2.69
C LEU A 26 5.90 8.97 -1.35
N PHE A 27 5.57 8.29 -0.26
CA PHE A 27 5.70 8.80 1.09
C PHE A 27 6.72 7.99 1.87
N SER A 28 7.76 8.65 2.38
CA SER A 28 8.74 8.03 3.28
C SER A 28 8.14 7.90 4.68
N CYS A 29 8.19 6.70 5.26
CA CYS A 29 7.55 6.41 6.55
C CYS A 29 8.28 5.32 7.33
N HIS A 30 7.70 4.94 8.47
CA HIS A 30 8.11 3.75 9.22
C HIS A 30 6.91 2.82 9.39
N VAL A 31 7.12 1.52 9.24
CA VAL A 31 6.12 0.48 9.53
C VAL A 31 6.70 -0.44 10.60
N ASN A 32 5.98 -0.57 11.72
CA ASN A 32 6.44 -1.31 12.89
C ASN A 32 7.84 -0.90 13.38
N GLY A 33 8.19 0.38 13.21
CA GLY A 33 9.50 0.93 13.59
C GLY A 33 10.62 0.75 12.56
N GLN A 34 10.39 0.01 11.46
CA GLN A 34 11.35 -0.12 10.37
C GLN A 34 11.12 0.96 9.29
N PRO A 35 12.20 1.54 8.71
CA PRO A 35 12.07 2.43 7.56
C PRO A 35 11.35 1.75 6.39
N ALA A 36 10.42 2.47 5.78
CA ALA A 36 9.63 1.99 4.66
C ALA A 36 9.24 3.15 3.72
N ALA A 37 8.59 2.81 2.61
CA ALA A 37 7.90 3.76 1.76
C ALA A 37 6.46 3.28 1.50
N ALA A 38 5.56 4.22 1.27
CA ALA A 38 4.18 3.92 0.90
C ALA A 38 3.75 4.72 -0.32
N ILE A 39 2.88 4.13 -1.14
CA ILE A 39 2.07 4.88 -2.09
C ILE A 39 0.84 5.36 -1.34
N VAL A 40 0.62 6.67 -1.32
CA VAL A 40 -0.48 7.32 -0.60
C VAL A 40 -1.34 8.13 -1.55
N ALA A 41 -2.64 8.22 -1.25
CA ALA A 41 -3.49 9.28 -1.76
C ALA A 41 -3.41 10.49 -0.84
N VAL A 42 -3.21 11.67 -1.43
CA VAL A 42 -3.19 12.95 -0.74
C VAL A 42 -4.49 13.68 -1.08
N THR A 43 -5.37 13.86 -0.10
CA THR A 43 -6.66 14.54 -0.31
C THR A 43 -6.67 15.83 0.49
N PRO A 44 -6.92 17.00 -0.13
CA PRO A 44 -7.11 18.24 0.62
C PRO A 44 -8.34 18.14 1.53
N GLU A 45 -8.20 18.55 2.78
CA GLU A 45 -9.28 18.61 3.77
C GLU A 45 -9.23 19.98 4.47
N GLY A 46 -9.95 20.96 3.91
CA GLY A 46 -9.86 22.35 4.36
C GLY A 46 -8.46 22.93 4.10
N ASP A 47 -7.79 23.37 5.18
CA ASP A 47 -6.42 23.88 5.15
C ASP A 47 -5.35 22.79 5.40
N GLU A 48 -5.77 21.53 5.55
CA GLU A 48 -4.90 20.38 5.80
C GLU A 48 -4.92 19.35 4.66
N PHE A 49 -4.10 18.32 4.79
CA PHE A 49 -4.08 17.18 3.88
C PHE A 49 -4.32 15.88 4.64
N GLN A 50 -5.31 15.12 4.19
CA GLN A 50 -5.49 13.74 4.60
C GLN A 50 -4.57 12.84 3.76
N ILE A 51 -3.70 12.09 4.44
CA ILE A 51 -2.81 11.10 3.83
C ILE A 51 -3.41 9.71 4.05
N THR A 52 -3.83 9.06 2.97
CA THR A 52 -4.40 7.70 3.01
C THR A 52 -3.43 6.72 2.37
N PRO A 53 -2.79 5.83 3.16
CA PRO A 53 -1.94 4.78 2.60
C PRO A 53 -2.74 3.80 1.74
N LEU A 54 -2.25 3.51 0.55
CA LEU A 54 -2.85 2.55 -0.39
C LEU A 54 -2.06 1.26 -0.44
N PHE A 55 -0.73 1.38 -0.55
CA PHE A 55 0.22 0.27 -0.58
C PHE A 55 1.49 0.64 0.18
N VAL A 56 2.10 -0.33 0.82
CA VAL A 56 3.34 -0.17 1.62
C VAL A 56 4.41 -1.08 1.02
N SER A 57 5.64 -0.60 0.93
CA SER A 57 6.80 -1.39 0.54
C SER A 57 7.05 -2.54 1.52
N VAL A 58 7.52 -3.67 1.02
CA VAL A 58 8.10 -4.70 1.89
C VAL A 58 9.33 -4.15 2.62
N THR A 59 9.51 -4.56 3.88
CA THR A 59 10.71 -4.29 4.68
C THR A 59 11.52 -5.58 4.85
N ASP A 60 12.79 -5.47 5.23
CA ASP A 60 13.72 -6.62 5.35
C ASP A 60 13.24 -7.71 6.32
N ASP A 61 12.41 -7.33 7.29
CA ASP A 61 11.86 -8.22 8.32
C ASP A 61 10.43 -8.70 8.01
N MET A 62 9.81 -8.27 6.91
CA MET A 62 8.48 -8.73 6.52
C MET A 62 8.51 -10.15 5.96
N ILE A 63 7.71 -11.03 6.55
CA ILE A 63 7.44 -12.37 6.03
C ILE A 63 6.12 -12.32 5.26
N LEU A 64 6.19 -12.39 3.93
CA LEU A 64 5.02 -12.44 3.07
C LEU A 64 4.73 -13.89 2.69
N SER A 65 3.49 -14.34 2.87
CA SER A 65 3.03 -15.67 2.43
C SER A 65 1.66 -15.58 1.76
N ASP A 66 1.35 -16.53 0.90
CA ASP A 66 -0.02 -16.69 0.40
C ASP A 66 -0.93 -17.39 1.43
N HIS A 67 -2.18 -17.64 1.04
CA HIS A 67 -3.18 -18.30 1.87
C HIS A 67 -2.86 -19.75 2.26
N ASP A 68 -1.94 -20.40 1.54
CA ASP A 68 -1.46 -21.76 1.81
C ASP A 68 -0.19 -21.73 2.69
N GLY A 69 0.27 -20.54 3.11
CA GLY A 69 1.48 -20.34 3.88
C GLY A 69 2.76 -20.46 3.04
N ILE A 70 2.64 -20.48 1.70
CA ILE A 70 3.79 -20.51 0.81
C ILE A 70 4.41 -19.11 0.83
N LEU A 71 5.68 -19.04 1.22
CA LEU A 71 6.41 -17.79 1.28
C LEU A 71 6.52 -17.16 -0.11
N ALA A 72 6.19 -15.88 -0.20
CA ALA A 72 6.53 -15.06 -1.35
C ALA A 72 8.04 -14.76 -1.28
N GLY A 73 8.78 -15.09 -2.33
CA GLY A 73 10.23 -14.96 -2.29
C GLY A 73 10.88 -15.11 -3.65
N GLY A 74 11.31 -13.98 -4.19
CA GLY A 74 12.20 -13.86 -5.34
C GLY A 74 13.07 -12.60 -5.30
N ALA A 75 13.12 -11.89 -4.16
CA ALA A 75 14.05 -10.78 -3.98
C ALA A 75 15.22 -11.27 -3.13
N SER A 76 16.37 -11.43 -3.81
CA SER A 76 17.70 -11.55 -3.19
C SER A 76 18.22 -10.19 -2.76
#